data_AF-A0A812IU19-F1
#
_entry.id   AF-A0A812IU19-F1
#
_cell.length_a   1.000
_cell.length_b   1.000
_cell.length_c   1.000
_cell.angle_alpha   90.00
_cell.angle_beta   90.00
_cell.angle_gamma   90.00
#
_symmetry.space_group_name_H-M   'P 1'
#
loop_
_entity.id
_entity.type
_entity.pdbx_description
1 polymer ?
#
loop_
_entity_poly.entity_id
_entity_poly.type
_entity_poly.pdbx_seq_one_letter_code
_entity_poly.pdbx_strand_id
1 'polypeptide(L)'
;MPDRFCVKPMFGPISTVKVDFVLDYFPEDKLIGEFTQPAFRYKLRDALDGSEGDMMKQAHARRDVCMAVEIPLLAKYGYDASEEGIHQHSAAMASLLKDCPDLVEKNHELARLVNPTMDVDEDTHITAD
;
A
#
# COMPACT_ATOMS: atom_id res chain seq x y z
N MET A 1 0.76 -21.63 -15.11
CA MET A 1 0.93 -20.46 -15.99
C MET A 1 1.92 -19.54 -15.30
N PRO A 2 3.15 -19.34 -15.79
CA PRO A 2 4.05 -18.35 -15.21
C PRO A 2 4.22 -17.19 -16.21
N ASP A 3 3.28 -16.24 -16.20
CA ASP A 3 3.54 -14.90 -16.71
C ASP A 3 3.84 -14.03 -15.49
N ARG A 4 5.13 -13.86 -15.19
CA ARG A 4 5.62 -12.99 -14.12
C ARG A 4 6.82 -12.23 -14.65
N PHE A 5 6.64 -11.01 -15.14
CA PHE A 5 7.78 -10.13 -15.34
C PHE A 5 7.40 -8.67 -15.14
N CYS A 6 7.83 -8.12 -14.01
CA CYS A 6 8.40 -6.78 -14.01
C CYS A 6 9.88 -6.87 -13.65
N VAL A 7 10.78 -6.44 -14.54
CA VAL A 7 12.22 -6.40 -14.28
C VAL A 7 12.77 -5.04 -14.68
N LYS A 8 13.45 -4.36 -13.75
CA LYS A 8 14.58 -3.49 -14.10
C LYS A 8 15.75 -3.72 -13.13
N PRO A 9 16.89 -4.24 -13.61
CA PRO A 9 18.13 -4.25 -12.84
C PRO A 9 18.87 -2.93 -13.07
N MET A 10 19.25 -2.24 -11.99
CA MET A 10 20.26 -1.18 -12.06
C MET A 10 21.17 -1.22 -10.82
N PHE A 11 21.93 -2.31 -10.69
CA PHE A 11 23.24 -2.26 -10.05
C PHE A 11 24.23 -3.00 -10.96
N GLY A 12 25.40 -2.39 -11.18
CA GLY A 12 26.46 -2.81 -12.11
C GLY A 12 27.04 -4.21 -11.84
N PRO A 13 28.11 -4.61 -12.56
CA PRO A 13 28.44 -6.00 -12.80
C PRO A 13 28.90 -6.69 -11.52
N ILE A 14 28.00 -7.44 -10.91
CA ILE A 14 28.32 -8.44 -9.91
C ILE A 14 27.75 -9.76 -10.45
N SER A 15 28.65 -10.71 -10.65
CA SER A 15 28.43 -12.06 -11.16
C SER A 15 27.09 -12.67 -10.74
N THR A 16 26.28 -13.06 -11.73
CA THR A 16 25.45 -14.28 -11.74
C THR A 16 24.76 -14.65 -10.42
N VAL A 17 24.11 -13.70 -9.74
CA VAL A 17 23.13 -14.01 -8.70
C VAL A 17 21.77 -14.16 -9.38
N LYS A 18 21.15 -15.33 -9.19
CA LYS A 18 19.90 -15.75 -9.83
C LYS A 18 18.82 -14.67 -9.73
N VAL A 19 18.19 -14.38 -10.86
CA VAL A 19 17.15 -13.38 -11.10
C VAL A 19 15.84 -13.66 -10.31
N ASP A 20 15.77 -14.78 -9.59
CA ASP A 20 14.65 -15.16 -8.74
C ASP A 20 14.51 -14.29 -7.46
N PHE A 21 15.55 -13.53 -7.07
CA PHE A 21 15.59 -12.82 -5.77
C PHE A 21 14.90 -11.43 -5.76
N VAL A 22 14.55 -10.87 -6.92
CA VAL A 22 14.11 -9.46 -7.02
C VAL A 22 12.60 -9.30 -6.84
N LEU A 23 11.81 -10.34 -7.07
CA LEU A 23 10.34 -10.29 -6.90
C LEU A 23 9.87 -10.50 -5.46
N ASP A 24 10.74 -10.98 -4.55
CA ASP A 24 10.47 -11.03 -3.10
C ASP A 24 10.70 -9.66 -2.40
N TYR A 25 11.18 -8.65 -3.14
CA TYR A 25 11.68 -7.40 -2.55
C TYR A 25 10.58 -6.37 -2.27
N PHE A 26 9.38 -6.55 -2.83
CA PHE A 26 8.31 -5.57 -2.77
C PHE A 26 7.18 -6.03 -1.82
N PRO A 27 6.98 -5.35 -0.68
CA PRO A 27 6.16 -5.84 0.41
C PRO A 27 4.64 -5.66 0.21
N GLU A 28 4.18 -5.20 -0.95
CA GLU A 28 2.78 -4.83 -1.21
C GLU A 28 1.83 -5.99 -0.94
N ASP A 29 2.16 -7.22 -1.32
CA ASP A 29 1.31 -8.38 -1.04
C ASP A 29 1.14 -8.60 0.47
N LYS A 30 2.18 -8.30 1.26
CA LYS A 30 2.11 -8.37 2.72
C LYS A 30 1.33 -7.19 3.29
N LEU A 31 1.53 -5.98 2.77
CA LEU A 31 0.76 -4.80 3.18
C LEU A 31 -0.74 -4.99 2.90
N ILE A 32 -1.10 -5.48 1.71
CA ILE A 32 -2.48 -5.83 1.36
C ILE A 32 -3.02 -6.88 2.33
N GLY A 33 -2.22 -7.91 2.63
CA GLY A 33 -2.58 -8.95 3.60
C GLY A 33 -2.86 -8.38 4.99
N GLU A 34 -2.02 -7.47 5.50
CA GLU A 34 -2.23 -6.82 6.79
C GLU A 34 -3.44 -5.86 6.78
N PHE A 35 -3.62 -5.09 5.70
CA PHE A 35 -4.70 -4.10 5.59
C PHE A 35 -6.08 -4.76 5.37
N THR A 36 -6.09 -5.99 4.84
CA THR A 36 -7.32 -6.79 4.72
C THR A 36 -7.77 -7.36 6.07
N GLN A 37 -6.91 -7.40 7.09
CA GLN A 37 -7.27 -7.98 8.37
C GLN A 37 -8.44 -7.24 9.03
N PRO A 38 -9.43 -7.96 9.60
CA PRO A 38 -10.56 -7.34 10.28
C PRO A 38 -10.14 -6.38 11.41
N ALA A 39 -9.05 -6.71 12.11
CA ALA A 39 -8.51 -5.89 13.19
C ALA A 39 -7.98 -4.53 12.68
N PHE A 40 -7.31 -4.51 11.52
CA PHE A 40 -6.86 -3.28 10.89
C PHE A 40 -8.06 -2.44 10.43
N ARG A 41 -9.00 -3.07 9.71
CA ARG A 41 -10.21 -2.40 9.20
C ARG A 41 -11.06 -1.79 10.32
N TYR A 42 -11.16 -2.48 11.45
CA TYR A 42 -11.82 -1.94 12.65
C TYR A 42 -11.09 -0.71 13.19
N LYS A 43 -9.77 -0.78 13.39
CA LYS A 43 -8.97 0.35 13.88
C LYS A 43 -9.04 1.57 12.95
N LEU A 44 -8.98 1.34 11.64
CA LEU A 44 -9.09 2.40 10.66
C LEU A 44 -10.45 3.08 10.74
N ARG A 45 -11.55 2.32 10.83
CA ARG A 45 -12.89 2.89 10.96
C ARG A 45 -13.06 3.67 12.26
N ASP A 46 -12.65 3.09 13.38
CA ASP A 46 -12.72 3.72 14.70
C ASP A 46 -11.97 5.07 14.72
N ALA A 47 -10.78 5.12 14.13
CA ALA A 47 -9.99 6.35 14.03
C ALA A 47 -10.63 7.41 13.11
N LEU A 48 -11.30 6.99 12.04
CA LEU A 48 -12.01 7.89 11.14
C LEU A 48 -13.31 8.43 11.75
N ASP A 49 -14.06 7.58 12.47
CA ASP A 49 -15.27 7.96 13.19
C ASP A 49 -14.95 8.97 14.31
N GLY A 50 -13.84 8.75 15.03
CA GLY A 50 -13.32 9.67 16.04
C GLY A 50 -12.84 11.03 15.50
N SER A 51 -12.76 11.20 14.18
CA SER A 51 -12.40 12.46 13.53
C SER A 51 -13.59 13.39 13.28
N GLU A 52 -14.82 12.96 13.60
CA GLU A 52 -16.06 13.76 13.50
C GLU A 52 -16.30 14.39 12.11
N GLY A 53 -15.83 13.74 11.04
CA GLY A 53 -15.98 14.22 9.66
C GLY A 53 -14.99 15.32 9.25
N ASP A 54 -14.05 15.73 10.10
CA ASP A 54 -12.99 16.67 9.74
C ASP A 54 -11.97 15.97 8.81
N MET A 55 -11.87 16.44 7.58
CA MET A 55 -11.02 15.84 6.55
C MET A 55 -9.53 15.81 6.92
N MET A 56 -9.04 16.84 7.62
CA MET A 56 -7.64 16.90 8.03
C MET A 56 -7.38 15.91 9.17
N LYS A 57 -8.28 15.83 10.15
CA LYS A 57 -8.18 14.84 11.23
C LYS A 57 -8.27 13.42 10.68
N GLN A 58 -9.17 13.16 9.74
CA GLN A 58 -9.27 11.86 9.07
C GLN A 58 -7.99 11.49 8.31
N ALA A 59 -7.37 12.45 7.63
CA ALA A 59 -6.10 12.22 6.94
C ALA A 59 -4.98 11.85 7.91
N HIS A 60 -4.88 12.54 9.05
CA HIS A 60 -3.93 12.21 10.11
C HIS A 60 -4.22 10.86 10.76
N ALA A 61 -5.47 10.60 11.13
CA ALA A 61 -5.90 9.34 11.74
C ALA A 61 -5.61 8.13 10.83
N ARG A 62 -5.94 8.25 9.53
CA ARG A 62 -5.61 7.23 8.53
C ARG A 62 -4.12 7.00 8.45
N ARG A 63 -3.33 8.09 8.36
CA ARG A 63 -1.88 8.02 8.31
C ARG A 63 -1.32 7.27 9.52
N ASP A 64 -1.74 7.62 10.72
CA ASP A 64 -1.25 7.01 11.95
C ASP A 64 -1.54 5.51 12.01
N VAL A 65 -2.76 5.11 11.63
CA VAL A 65 -3.16 3.69 11.57
C VAL A 65 -2.34 2.91 10.53
N CYS A 66 -2.10 3.49 9.35
CA CYS A 66 -1.31 2.84 8.31
C CYS A 66 0.17 2.72 8.73
N MET A 67 0.76 3.79 9.25
CA MET A 67 2.16 3.83 9.69
C MET A 67 2.46 2.79 10.78
N ALA A 68 1.51 2.55 11.70
CA ALA A 68 1.65 1.53 12.74
C ALA A 68 1.86 0.10 12.19
N VAL A 69 1.45 -0.15 10.94
CA VAL A 69 1.62 -1.42 10.23
C VAL A 69 2.80 -1.34 9.25
N GLU A 70 2.89 -0.26 8.47
CA GLU A 70 3.92 -0.09 7.44
C GLU A 70 5.32 -0.06 8.05
N ILE A 71 5.56 0.71 9.11
CA ILE A 71 6.89 0.85 9.72
C ILE A 71 7.51 -0.51 10.09
N PRO A 72 6.88 -1.33 10.95
CA PRO A 72 7.48 -2.60 11.37
C PRO A 72 7.53 -3.63 10.23
N LEU A 73 6.69 -3.50 9.21
CA LEU A 73 6.69 -4.39 8.06
C LEU A 73 7.83 -4.04 7.11
N LEU A 74 7.94 -2.78 6.68
CA LEU A 74 8.98 -2.28 5.79
C LEU A 74 10.39 -2.46 6.36
N ALA A 75 10.53 -2.37 7.69
CA ALA A 75 11.80 -2.68 8.37
C ALA A 75 12.32 -4.09 8.07
N LYS A 76 11.44 -5.07 7.84
CA LYS A 76 11.82 -6.45 7.48
C LYS A 76 12.34 -6.57 6.04
N TYR A 77 12.06 -5.57 5.21
CA TYR A 77 12.48 -5.49 3.80
C TYR A 77 13.65 -4.52 3.59
N GLY A 78 14.29 -4.07 4.68
CA GLY A 78 15.51 -3.26 4.62
C GLY A 78 15.28 -1.75 4.55
N TYR A 79 14.04 -1.28 4.73
CA TYR A 79 13.76 0.13 4.96
C TYR A 79 14.03 0.49 6.42
N ASP A 80 14.22 1.79 6.68
CA ASP A 80 14.31 2.27 8.05
C ASP A 80 12.96 2.10 8.78
N ALA A 81 13.00 1.79 10.08
CA ALA A 81 11.82 1.63 10.91
C ALA A 81 11.29 3.01 11.37
N SER A 82 11.08 3.90 10.42
CA SER A 82 10.74 5.30 10.65
C SER A 82 9.82 5.84 9.54
N GLU A 83 9.31 7.05 9.73
CA GLU A 83 8.60 7.80 8.70
C GLU A 83 9.45 8.00 7.44
N GLU A 84 10.76 8.17 7.61
CA GLU A 84 11.69 8.31 6.49
C GLU A 84 11.78 7.01 5.67
N GLY A 85 11.73 5.85 6.32
CA GLY A 85 11.65 4.57 5.62
C GLY A 85 10.39 4.41 4.77
N ILE A 86 9.25 4.94 5.25
CA ILE A 86 8.00 5.00 4.46
C ILE A 86 8.17 5.93 3.25
N HIS A 87 8.76 7.11 3.42
CA HIS A 87 9.00 8.03 2.31
C HIS A 87 9.91 7.40 1.24
N GLN A 88 10.98 6.71 1.67
CA GLN A 88 11.88 5.98 0.76
C GLN A 88 11.15 4.87 0.01
N HIS A 89 10.32 4.09 0.69
CA HIS A 89 9.48 3.07 0.07
C HIS A 89 8.51 3.68 -0.95
N SER A 90 7.79 4.73 -0.57
CA SER A 90 6.83 5.41 -1.43
C SER A 90 7.50 6.01 -2.68
N ALA A 91 8.70 6.58 -2.54
CA ALA A 91 9.49 7.08 -3.65
C ALA A 91 9.96 5.95 -4.59
N ALA A 92 10.40 4.81 -4.02
CA ALA A 92 10.78 3.64 -4.79
C ALA A 92 9.58 3.08 -5.58
N MET A 93 8.41 2.93 -4.95
CA MET A 93 7.17 2.56 -5.63
C MET A 93 6.84 3.52 -6.77
N ALA A 94 6.83 4.84 -6.50
CA ALA A 94 6.49 5.85 -7.50
C ALA A 94 7.38 5.78 -8.77
N SER A 95 8.65 5.42 -8.58
CA SER A 95 9.59 5.24 -9.70
C SER A 95 9.26 4.00 -10.56
N LEU A 96 8.68 2.96 -9.97
CA LEU A 96 8.43 1.66 -10.60
C LEU A 96 7.00 1.51 -11.14
N LEU A 97 6.03 2.28 -10.65
CA LEU A 97 4.63 2.24 -11.12
C LEU A 97 4.51 2.41 -12.65
N LYS A 98 5.41 3.16 -13.29
CA LYS A 98 5.39 3.36 -14.75
C LYS A 98 5.79 2.12 -15.54
N ASP A 99 6.64 1.30 -14.95
CA ASP A 99 7.24 0.15 -15.61
C ASP A 99 6.60 -1.18 -15.17
N CYS A 100 5.83 -1.19 -14.07
CA CYS A 100 5.26 -2.38 -13.46
C CYS A 100 3.73 -2.31 -13.30
N PRO A 101 2.96 -2.84 -14.28
CA PRO A 101 1.49 -2.91 -14.20
C PRO A 101 0.99 -3.66 -12.95
N ASP A 102 1.64 -4.77 -12.57
CA ASP A 102 1.27 -5.54 -11.36
C ASP A 102 1.37 -4.69 -10.08
N LEU A 103 2.35 -3.77 -10.03
CA LEU A 103 2.54 -2.88 -8.89
C LEU A 103 1.46 -1.78 -8.87
N VAL A 104 0.99 -1.36 -10.05
CA VAL A 104 -0.12 -0.41 -10.18
C VAL A 104 -1.40 -1.01 -9.59
N GLU A 105 -1.73 -2.26 -9.95
CA GLU A 105 -2.90 -2.96 -9.39
C GLU A 105 -2.83 -3.06 -7.87
N LYS A 106 -1.67 -3.47 -7.32
CA LYS A 106 -1.46 -3.56 -5.88
C LYS A 106 -1.55 -2.21 -5.17
N ASN A 107 -1.00 -1.16 -5.77
CA ASN A 107 -1.09 0.20 -5.24
C ASN A 107 -2.54 0.71 -5.23
N HIS A 108 -3.33 0.37 -6.26
CA HIS A 108 -4.77 0.67 -6.28
C HIS A 108 -5.53 -0.07 -5.17
N GLU A 109 -5.22 -1.35 -4.95
CA GLU A 109 -5.86 -2.12 -3.88
C GLU A 109 -5.50 -1.57 -2.49
N LEU A 110 -4.22 -1.21 -2.27
CA LEU A 110 -3.81 -0.53 -1.04
C LEU A 110 -4.57 0.79 -0.84
N ALA A 111 -4.68 1.61 -1.89
CA ALA A 111 -5.42 2.87 -1.84
C ALA A 111 -6.90 2.67 -1.50
N ARG A 112 -7.53 1.60 -1.99
CA ARG A 112 -8.91 1.22 -1.66
C ARG A 112 -9.04 0.78 -0.20
N LEU A 113 -8.09 -0.03 0.29
CA LEU A 113 -8.11 -0.55 1.65
C LEU A 113 -7.92 0.52 2.72
N VAL A 114 -7.24 1.63 2.40
CA VAL A 114 -7.05 2.75 3.35
C VAL A 114 -8.09 3.86 3.20
N ASN A 115 -8.88 3.86 2.13
CA ASN A 115 -9.92 4.87 1.89
C ASN A 115 -11.33 4.24 1.86
N PRO A 116 -11.95 3.99 3.03
CA PRO A 116 -13.30 3.42 3.10
C PRO A 116 -14.38 4.35 2.54
N THR A 117 -14.09 5.64 2.32
CA THR A 117 -14.99 6.58 1.62
C THR A 117 -15.01 6.40 0.10
N MET A 118 -14.24 5.46 -0.45
CA MET A 118 -14.36 5.04 -1.85
C MET A 118 -15.37 3.90 -2.02
N ASP A 119 -15.87 3.33 -0.91
CA ASP A 119 -16.93 2.31 -0.92
C ASP A 119 -18.35 2.95 -0.91
N VAL A 120 -18.49 4.23 -1.26
CA VAL A 120 -19.81 4.89 -1.35
C VAL A 120 -20.47 4.49 -2.66
N ASP A 121 -21.15 3.36 -2.59
CA ASP A 121 -22.39 2.98 -3.27
C ASP A 121 -22.67 3.63 -4.63
N GLU A 122 -22.51 2.80 -5.67
CA GLU A 122 -23.19 2.88 -6.96
C GLU A 122 -24.71 2.60 -6.81
N ASP A 123 -25.38 3.24 -5.82
CA ASP A 123 -26.76 2.91 -5.45
C ASP A 123 -27.62 4.15 -5.05
N THR A 124 -27.43 5.28 -5.74
CA THR A 124 -28.39 6.40 -5.70
C THR A 124 -28.94 6.72 -7.09
N HIS A 125 -29.78 5.83 -7.64
CA HIS A 125 -30.81 6.18 -8.63
C HIS A 125 -32.16 5.52 -8.25
N ILE A 126 -32.70 5.98 -7.12
CA ILE A 126 -34.14 6.03 -6.78
C ILE A 126 -34.49 7.53 -6.96
N THR A 127 -35.50 8.04 -7.67
CA THR A 127 -36.73 7.58 -8.32
C THR A 127 -37.12 8.71 -9.29
N ALA A 128 -37.58 8.41 -10.50
CA ALA A 128 -38.30 9.39 -11.32
C ALA A 128 -39.80 9.27 -11.02
N ASP A 129 -40.36 10.34 -10.46
CA ASP A 129 -41.80 10.66 -10.42
C ASP A 129 -42.39 10.74 -11.84
#